data_AF-A0A920WN96-F1
#
_entry.id   AF-A0A920WN96-F1
#
_cell.length_a   1.000
_cell.length_b   1.000
_cell.length_c   1.000
_cell.angle_alpha   90.00
_cell.angle_beta   90.00
_cell.angle_gamma   90.00
#
_symmetry.space_group_name_H-M   'P 1'
#
loop_
_entity.id
_entity.type
_entity.pdbx_description
1 polymer ?
#
loop_
_entity_poly.entity_id
_entity_poly.type
_entity_poly.pdbx_seq_one_letter_code
_entity_poly.pdbx_strand_id
1 'polypeptide(L)'
;MGFDAAVVEQVERRGGLLKRFAGHPLFIVAAVDTWLRHYDHRNPAFRVATRVLGDEEAPHPSTGVPGVFAVFLNTDPYTYLGTRGLSLAPGTTLDDPLAAITFQSLSPARLLPVVAASLGLTRSSPAANPTVNFRSDVTEATVVASRAVPWQVDGDYLGTATELVVNHQPDALDLVVPLASAAFD
;
A
#
# COMPACT_ATOMS: atom_id res chain seq x y z
N MET A 1 4.60 -0.62 -4.67
CA MET A 1 6.04 -0.84 -4.99
C MET A 1 6.74 -1.56 -3.82
N GLY A 2 7.71 -2.43 -4.11
CA GLY A 2 8.40 -3.23 -3.09
C GLY A 2 7.70 -4.56 -2.78
N PHE A 3 6.73 -4.94 -3.61
CA PHE A 3 6.03 -6.23 -3.57
C PHE A 3 6.47 -7.02 -4.80
N ASP A 4 7.04 -8.20 -4.59
CA ASP A 4 7.53 -9.08 -5.66
C ASP A 4 6.42 -10.00 -6.16
N ALA A 5 6.24 -10.16 -7.45
CA ALA A 5 5.22 -11.06 -7.99
C ALA A 5 5.59 -12.54 -7.89
N ALA A 6 6.87 -12.86 -7.74
CA ALA A 6 7.27 -14.22 -7.36
C ALA A 6 6.67 -14.61 -6.00
N VAL A 7 6.26 -13.63 -5.18
CA VAL A 7 5.56 -13.84 -3.91
C VAL A 7 4.11 -14.20 -4.14
N VAL A 8 3.42 -13.50 -5.04
CA VAL A 8 2.05 -13.84 -5.44
C VAL A 8 2.03 -15.27 -5.97
N GLU A 9 2.98 -15.63 -6.84
CA GLU A 9 3.12 -17.01 -7.34
C GLU A 9 3.43 -18.01 -6.21
N GLN A 10 4.27 -17.67 -5.22
CA GLN A 10 4.53 -18.54 -4.07
C GLN A 10 3.34 -18.69 -3.13
N VAL A 11 2.55 -17.64 -2.94
CA VAL A 11 1.31 -17.64 -2.15
C VAL A 11 0.24 -18.45 -2.89
N GLU A 12 0.14 -18.36 -4.21
CA GLU A 12 -0.76 -19.18 -5.03
C GLU A 12 -0.35 -20.66 -5.07
N ARG A 13 0.96 -20.94 -5.22
CA ARG A 13 1.52 -22.31 -5.15
C ARG A 13 1.29 -22.96 -3.79
N ARG A 14 1.48 -22.22 -2.69
CA ARG A 14 1.11 -22.69 -1.33
C ARG A 14 -0.42 -22.65 -1.10
N GLY A 15 -1.13 -21.83 -1.87
CA GLY A 15 -2.57 -21.69 -1.94
C GLY A 15 -3.31 -22.97 -2.32
N GLY A 16 -2.65 -23.87 -3.05
CA GLY A 16 -3.16 -25.22 -3.33
C GLY A 16 -3.46 -26.06 -2.07
N LEU A 17 -2.70 -25.85 -0.98
CA LEU A 17 -2.95 -26.48 0.33
C LEU A 17 -3.91 -25.66 1.21
N LEU A 18 -3.94 -24.33 1.04
CA LEU A 18 -4.77 -23.39 1.79
C LEU A 18 -6.22 -23.31 1.30
N LYS A 19 -6.52 -23.75 0.06
CA LYS A 19 -7.87 -23.80 -0.51
C LYS A 19 -8.89 -24.55 0.36
N ARG A 20 -8.45 -25.48 1.22
CA ARG A 20 -9.33 -26.24 2.13
C ARG A 20 -9.69 -25.47 3.42
N PHE A 21 -9.05 -24.33 3.71
CA PHE A 21 -9.22 -23.54 4.93
C PHE A 21 -9.29 -22.00 4.71
N ALA A 22 -9.43 -21.57 3.45
CA ALA A 22 -9.30 -20.19 2.96
C ALA A 22 -10.29 -19.16 3.53
N GLY A 23 -11.23 -19.55 4.40
CA GLY A 23 -12.14 -18.63 5.07
C GLY A 23 -11.57 -17.97 6.32
N HIS A 24 -10.38 -18.38 6.81
CA HIS A 24 -9.89 -17.90 8.11
C HIS A 24 -8.84 -16.78 7.95
N PRO A 25 -9.11 -15.55 8.47
CA PRO A 25 -8.18 -14.42 8.42
C PRO A 25 -6.77 -14.71 8.95
N LEU A 26 -6.65 -15.66 9.88
CA LEU A 26 -5.39 -16.08 10.46
C LEU A 26 -4.42 -16.64 9.41
N PHE A 27 -4.92 -17.31 8.37
CA PHE A 27 -4.08 -17.86 7.30
C PHE A 27 -3.53 -16.77 6.37
N ILE A 28 -4.31 -15.72 6.10
CA ILE A 28 -3.82 -14.60 5.30
C ILE A 28 -2.74 -13.84 6.08
N VAL A 29 -2.98 -13.60 7.38
CA VAL A 29 -1.97 -12.99 8.27
C VAL A 29 -0.72 -13.86 8.38
N ALA A 30 -0.86 -15.19 8.50
CA ALA A 30 0.28 -16.10 8.55
C ALA A 30 1.02 -16.20 7.20
N ALA A 31 0.32 -16.11 6.07
CA ALA A 31 0.93 -16.06 4.75
C ALA A 31 1.74 -14.76 4.57
N VAL A 32 1.20 -13.62 5.01
CA VAL A 32 1.90 -12.34 5.06
C VAL A 32 3.10 -12.43 6.03
N ASP A 33 2.96 -12.94 7.26
CA ASP A 33 4.08 -13.09 8.22
C ASP A 33 5.19 -14.01 7.70
N THR A 34 4.82 -15.14 7.11
CA THR A 34 5.80 -16.10 6.54
C THR A 34 6.52 -15.51 5.34
N TRP A 35 5.83 -14.70 4.53
CA TRP A 35 6.39 -13.98 3.41
C TRP A 35 7.40 -12.90 3.84
N LEU A 36 7.04 -12.09 4.84
CA LEU A 36 7.88 -11.01 5.37
C LEU A 36 9.23 -11.49 5.88
N ARG A 37 9.34 -12.76 6.30
CA ARG A 37 10.61 -13.35 6.75
C ARG A 37 11.63 -13.59 5.62
N HIS A 38 11.20 -13.65 4.35
CA HIS A 38 12.07 -14.03 3.22
C HIS A 38 12.50 -12.84 2.32
N TYR A 39 11.87 -11.68 2.47
CA TYR A 39 12.27 -10.43 1.80
C TYR A 39 13.27 -9.66 2.68
N ASP A 40 14.30 -9.00 2.12
CA ASP A 40 15.18 -8.11 2.89
C ASP A 40 14.42 -6.82 3.26
N HIS A 41 13.69 -6.88 4.36
CA HIS A 41 12.78 -5.86 4.87
C HIS A 41 13.42 -4.92 5.90
N ARG A 42 14.74 -5.02 6.12
CA ARG A 42 15.46 -4.24 7.13
C ARG A 42 16.11 -3.00 6.55
N ASN A 43 16.44 -3.03 5.26
CA ASN A 43 17.13 -1.94 4.57
C ASN A 43 16.21 -1.32 3.51
N PRO A 44 15.79 -0.05 3.69
CA PRO A 44 15.06 0.68 2.66
C PRO A 44 15.75 0.60 1.30
N ALA A 45 15.01 0.16 0.29
CA ALA A 45 15.50 0.00 -1.07
C ALA A 45 15.25 1.26 -1.92
N PHE A 46 14.35 2.12 -1.47
CA PHE A 46 13.93 3.31 -2.20
C PHE A 46 13.55 4.46 -1.27
N ARG A 47 13.36 5.64 -1.86
CA ARG A 47 12.82 6.83 -1.21
C ARG A 47 11.60 7.32 -1.96
N VAL A 48 10.58 7.76 -1.24
CA VAL A 48 9.32 8.29 -1.79
C VAL A 48 9.23 9.78 -1.49
N ALA A 49 9.24 10.59 -2.54
CA ALA A 49 8.99 12.02 -2.48
C ALA A 49 7.57 12.28 -3.00
N THR A 50 6.75 12.99 -2.24
CA THR A 50 5.33 13.23 -2.56
C THR A 50 5.05 14.73 -2.64
N ARG A 51 4.46 15.20 -3.73
CA ARG A 51 3.86 16.52 -3.82
C ARG A 51 2.39 16.42 -3.47
N VAL A 52 1.93 17.18 -2.49
CA VAL A 52 0.53 17.21 -2.08
C VAL A 52 -0.19 18.42 -2.70
N LEU A 53 -1.52 18.39 -2.67
CA LEU A 53 -2.35 19.49 -3.13
C LEU A 53 -1.99 20.77 -2.36
N GLY A 54 -1.72 21.85 -3.10
CA GLY A 54 -1.32 23.14 -2.53
C GLY A 54 0.19 23.35 -2.41
N ASP A 55 1.03 22.34 -2.64
CA ASP A 55 2.47 22.53 -2.77
C ASP A 55 2.81 23.28 -4.08
N GLU A 56 3.70 24.27 -4.01
CA GLU A 56 4.13 25.04 -5.18
C GLU A 56 5.13 24.28 -6.07
N GLU A 57 5.94 23.39 -5.49
CA GLU A 57 6.99 22.66 -6.21
C GLU A 57 7.10 21.21 -5.72
N ALA A 58 7.50 20.31 -6.62
CA ALA A 58 7.70 18.90 -6.27
C ALA A 58 8.92 18.73 -5.36
N PRO A 59 8.84 17.95 -4.27
CA PRO A 59 9.99 17.73 -3.42
C PRO A 59 11.08 16.97 -4.15
N HIS A 60 12.31 17.44 -3.99
CA HIS A 60 13.47 16.79 -4.57
C HIS A 60 13.59 15.32 -4.09
N PRO A 61 13.83 14.32 -4.97
CA PRO A 61 13.81 12.91 -4.59
C PRO A 61 14.74 12.53 -3.42
N SER A 62 15.83 13.27 -3.22
CA SER A 62 16.74 13.07 -2.07
C SER A 62 16.09 13.33 -0.71
N THR A 63 15.07 14.19 -0.62
CA THR A 63 14.34 14.47 0.62
C THR A 63 13.24 13.45 0.91
N GLY A 64 12.96 12.56 -0.04
CA GLY A 64 11.92 11.54 0.07
C GLY A 64 12.09 10.61 1.28
N VAL A 65 11.00 10.03 1.75
CA VAL A 65 11.01 9.14 2.91
C VAL A 65 11.54 7.77 2.51
N PRO A 66 12.52 7.18 3.24
CA PRO A 66 13.02 5.86 2.93
C PRO A 66 11.91 4.80 3.09
N GLY A 67 11.83 3.84 2.18
CA GLY A 67 10.82 2.80 2.18
C GLY A 67 11.37 1.42 1.81
N VAL A 68 10.75 0.39 2.40
CA VAL A 68 10.87 -1.02 1.97
C VAL A 68 9.63 -1.46 1.19
N PHE A 69 8.48 -0.83 1.45
CA PHE A 69 7.21 -1.07 0.76
C PHE A 69 6.41 0.23 0.75
N ALA A 70 5.77 0.53 -0.37
CA ALA A 70 4.92 1.71 -0.52
C ALA A 70 3.69 1.39 -1.35
N VAL A 71 2.58 2.00 -0.95
CA VAL A 71 1.27 1.88 -1.59
C VAL A 71 0.76 3.28 -1.90
N PHE A 72 0.21 3.44 -3.10
CA PHE A 72 -0.49 4.64 -3.54
C PHE A 72 -1.93 4.23 -3.85
N LEU A 73 -2.90 4.95 -3.29
CA LEU A 73 -4.30 4.56 -3.23
C LEU A 73 -5.17 5.65 -3.86
N ASN A 74 -6.03 5.26 -4.80
CA ASN A 74 -7.14 6.11 -5.27
C ASN A 74 -8.32 6.10 -4.30
N THR A 75 -8.48 5.05 -3.49
CA THR A 75 -9.62 4.90 -2.58
C THR A 75 -9.26 3.95 -1.43
N ASP A 76 -9.99 4.07 -0.33
CA ASP A 76 -9.98 3.10 0.77
C ASP A 76 -11.23 2.20 0.70
N PRO A 77 -11.15 0.90 1.04
CA PRO A 77 -10.01 0.15 1.57
C PRO A 77 -8.97 -0.25 0.52
N TYR A 78 -7.71 -0.40 0.93
CA TYR A 78 -6.63 -0.91 0.07
C TYR A 78 -6.90 -2.31 -0.49
N THR A 79 -7.40 -3.21 0.36
CA THR A 79 -7.76 -4.57 -0.03
C THR A 79 -8.73 -5.17 0.98
N TYR A 80 -9.17 -6.41 0.78
CA TYR A 80 -10.06 -7.12 1.69
C TYR A 80 -9.42 -8.39 2.24
N LEU A 81 -9.53 -8.59 3.56
CA LEU A 81 -9.22 -9.85 4.25
C LEU A 81 -10.54 -10.58 4.56
N GLY A 82 -10.94 -11.46 3.66
CA GLY A 82 -12.29 -12.04 3.70
C GLY A 82 -13.33 -10.96 3.46
N THR A 83 -14.25 -10.75 4.41
CA THR A 83 -15.27 -9.70 4.33
C THR A 83 -14.85 -8.39 4.98
N ARG A 84 -13.65 -8.30 5.56
CA ARG A 84 -13.17 -7.09 6.24
C ARG A 84 -12.25 -6.30 5.32
N GLY A 85 -12.56 -5.02 5.11
CA GLY A 85 -11.65 -4.09 4.46
C GLY A 85 -10.39 -3.87 5.31
N LEU A 86 -9.24 -3.91 4.67
CA LEU A 86 -7.96 -3.47 5.22
C LEU A 86 -7.82 -1.98 4.89
N SER A 87 -8.39 -1.14 5.76
CA SER A 87 -8.42 0.32 5.60
C SER A 87 -7.05 0.89 5.93
N LEU A 88 -6.25 1.26 4.93
CA LEU A 88 -4.91 1.81 5.15
C LEU A 88 -4.93 3.34 5.17
N ALA A 89 -5.83 3.94 4.39
CA ALA A 89 -5.99 5.38 4.26
C ALA A 89 -7.44 5.77 4.56
N PRO A 90 -7.89 5.67 5.82
CA PRO A 90 -9.29 5.95 6.15
C PRO A 90 -9.70 7.34 5.67
N GLY A 91 -10.77 7.40 4.87
CA GLY A 91 -11.33 8.64 4.34
C GLY A 91 -10.82 9.07 2.97
N THR A 92 -9.96 8.29 2.30
CA THR A 92 -9.61 8.55 0.89
C THR A 92 -10.72 8.03 -0.02
N THR A 93 -11.37 8.94 -0.74
CA THR A 93 -12.41 8.69 -1.73
C THR A 93 -11.88 8.84 -3.15
N LEU A 94 -12.69 8.49 -4.15
CA LEU A 94 -12.33 8.64 -5.57
C LEU A 94 -12.33 10.10 -6.06
N ASP A 95 -12.91 11.02 -5.30
CA ASP A 95 -12.90 12.46 -5.60
C ASP A 95 -11.66 13.16 -5.00
N ASP A 96 -10.96 12.50 -4.07
CA ASP A 96 -9.73 12.98 -3.47
C ASP A 96 -8.51 12.67 -4.34
N PRO A 97 -7.42 13.44 -4.24
CA PRO A 97 -6.12 13.00 -4.73
C PRO A 97 -5.63 11.74 -3.97
N LEU A 98 -4.54 11.16 -4.45
CA LEU A 98 -4.03 9.88 -3.93
C LEU A 98 -3.68 9.96 -2.43
N ALA A 99 -3.86 8.83 -1.73
CA ALA A 99 -3.15 8.60 -0.48
C ALA A 99 -1.88 7.79 -0.71
N ALA A 100 -0.78 8.16 -0.06
CA ALA A 100 0.48 7.43 -0.09
C ALA A 100 0.85 6.93 1.30
N ILE A 101 1.21 5.65 1.38
CA ILE A 101 1.72 5.02 2.59
C ILE A 101 3.06 4.39 2.30
N THR A 102 4.08 4.79 3.05
CA THR A 102 5.44 4.25 2.96
C THR A 102 5.82 3.58 4.26
N PHE A 103 6.13 2.28 4.19
CA PHE A 103 6.66 1.49 5.28
C PHE A 103 8.18 1.54 5.28
N GLN A 104 8.78 1.95 6.39
CA GLN A 104 10.24 1.96 6.57
C GLN A 104 10.81 0.59 6.95
N SER A 105 9.97 -0.30 7.48
CA SER A 105 10.32 -1.67 7.84
C SER A 105 9.06 -2.52 7.88
N LEU A 106 9.17 -3.77 7.42
CA LEU A 106 8.09 -4.75 7.53
C LEU A 106 8.31 -5.77 8.65
N SER A 107 9.12 -5.42 9.65
CA SER A 107 9.26 -6.29 10.82
C SER A 107 7.89 -6.50 11.50
N PRO A 108 7.56 -7.71 11.98
CA PRO A 108 6.25 -7.99 12.58
C PRO A 108 5.87 -7.01 13.69
N ALA A 109 6.85 -6.59 14.51
CA ALA A 109 6.63 -5.62 15.58
C ALA A 109 6.14 -4.25 15.10
N ARG A 110 6.51 -3.82 13.89
CA ARG A 110 6.08 -2.55 13.29
C ARG A 110 4.84 -2.70 12.42
N LEU A 111 4.68 -3.85 11.76
CA LEU A 111 3.58 -4.09 10.83
C LEU A 111 2.28 -4.52 11.54
N LEU A 112 2.36 -5.41 12.53
CA LEU A 112 1.17 -5.94 13.20
C LEU A 112 0.26 -4.85 13.81
N PRO A 113 0.80 -3.79 14.46
CA PRO A 113 -0.05 -2.70 14.95
C PRO A 113 -0.79 -1.96 13.82
N VAL A 114 -0.15 -1.77 12.66
CA VAL A 114 -0.76 -1.11 11.48
C VAL A 114 -1.86 -1.99 10.90
N VAL A 115 -1.61 -3.30 10.78
CA VAL A 115 -2.60 -4.28 10.31
C VAL A 115 -3.79 -4.37 11.28
N ALA A 116 -3.54 -4.39 12.59
CA ALA A 116 -4.61 -4.40 13.59
C ALA A 116 -5.47 -3.13 13.55
N ALA A 117 -4.83 -1.97 13.38
CA ALA A 117 -5.51 -0.69 13.20
C ALA A 117 -6.37 -0.66 11.92
N SER A 118 -5.82 -1.12 10.79
CA SER A 118 -6.51 -1.11 9.48
C SER A 118 -7.68 -2.07 9.40
N LEU A 119 -7.71 -3.09 10.25
CA LEU A 119 -8.85 -4.01 10.40
C LEU A 119 -9.88 -3.52 11.44
N GLY A 120 -9.69 -2.34 12.02
CA GLY A 120 -10.57 -1.81 13.07
C GLY A 120 -10.50 -2.60 14.39
N LEU A 121 -9.45 -3.41 14.60
CA LEU A 121 -9.25 -4.17 15.85
C LEU A 121 -8.73 -3.28 16.98
N THR A 122 -8.33 -2.05 16.65
CA THR A 122 -7.90 -1.03 17.61
C THR A 122 -8.64 0.28 17.34
N ARG A 123 -8.64 1.20 18.31
CA ARG A 123 -9.18 2.56 18.12
C ARG A 123 -8.23 3.50 17.37
N SER A 124 -7.04 3.03 17.00
CA SER A 124 -6.01 3.82 16.33
C SER A 124 -6.18 3.77 14.82
N SER A 125 -5.86 4.86 14.13
CA SER A 125 -5.78 4.89 12.67
C SER A 125 -4.39 4.43 12.19
N PRO A 126 -4.30 3.62 11.12
CA PRO A 126 -3.03 3.30 10.46
C PRO A 126 -2.25 4.55 10.05
N ALA A 127 -2.95 5.57 9.58
CA ALA A 127 -2.36 6.86 9.18
C ALA A 127 -1.69 7.59 10.35
N ALA A 128 -2.15 7.35 11.59
CA ALA A 128 -1.58 7.94 12.79
C ALA A 128 -0.43 7.11 13.39
N ASN A 129 -0.08 5.96 12.80
CA ASN A 129 0.95 5.11 13.34
C ASN A 129 2.35 5.67 12.98
N PRO A 130 3.22 5.97 13.97
CA PRO A 130 4.53 6.56 13.71
C PRO A 130 5.51 5.62 12.96
N THR A 131 5.18 4.33 12.82
CA THR A 131 6.02 3.37 12.08
C THR A 131 5.82 3.43 10.56
N VAL A 132 4.81 4.17 10.09
CA VAL A 132 4.54 4.40 8.68
C VAL A 132 4.55 5.89 8.38
N ASN A 133 4.94 6.24 7.16
CA ASN A 133 4.73 7.58 6.66
C ASN A 133 3.46 7.60 5.84
N PHE A 134 2.46 8.33 6.32
CA PHE A 134 1.20 8.56 5.65
C PHE A 134 1.16 9.99 5.06
N ARG A 135 0.62 10.10 3.84
CA ARG A 135 0.32 11.35 3.15
C ARG A 135 -1.03 11.21 2.46
N SER A 136 -1.95 12.14 2.73
CA SER A 136 -3.16 12.35 1.93
C SER A 136 -2.88 13.38 0.85
N ASP A 137 -3.86 13.59 -0.04
CA ASP A 137 -3.88 14.69 -1.01
C ASP A 137 -2.67 14.68 -1.96
N VAL A 138 -2.08 13.50 -2.20
CA VAL A 138 -0.90 13.33 -3.05
C VAL A 138 -1.31 13.48 -4.50
N THR A 139 -0.80 14.54 -5.14
CA THR A 139 -1.02 14.78 -6.57
C THR A 139 0.07 14.15 -7.43
N GLU A 140 1.25 13.94 -6.85
CA GLU A 140 2.36 13.28 -7.50
C GLU A 140 3.26 12.59 -6.46
N ALA A 141 3.75 11.40 -6.80
CA ALA A 141 4.76 10.71 -6.01
C ALA A 141 5.89 10.19 -6.92
N THR A 142 7.12 10.54 -6.58
CA THR A 142 8.32 10.01 -7.22
C THR A 142 9.01 9.04 -6.29
N VAL A 143 9.23 7.82 -6.77
CA VAL A 143 9.97 6.78 -6.06
C VAL A 143 11.30 6.54 -6.75
N VAL A 144 12.40 6.74 -6.01
CA VAL A 144 13.76 6.47 -6.50
C VAL A 144 14.39 5.36 -5.67
N ALA A 145 14.77 4.28 -6.33
CA ALA A 145 15.34 3.08 -5.73
C ALA A 145 16.85 2.96 -5.99
N SER A 146 17.58 2.45 -5.00
CA SER A 146 19.02 2.18 -5.11
C SER A 146 19.34 0.91 -5.91
N ARG A 147 18.31 0.10 -6.19
CA ARG A 147 18.34 -1.10 -7.02
C ARG A 147 16.98 -1.27 -7.70
N ALA A 148 16.89 -2.12 -8.72
CA ALA A 148 15.60 -2.46 -9.32
C ALA A 148 14.68 -3.10 -8.27
N VAL A 149 13.47 -2.55 -8.11
CA VAL A 149 12.48 -2.99 -7.13
C VAL A 149 11.20 -3.40 -7.88
N PRO A 150 10.57 -4.53 -7.51
CA PRO A 150 9.35 -4.97 -8.15
C PRO A 150 8.17 -4.05 -7.83
N TRP A 151 7.25 -3.93 -8.79
CA TRP A 151 6.06 -3.11 -8.65
C TRP A 151 4.86 -3.75 -9.35
N GLN A 152 3.68 -3.32 -8.91
CA GLN A 152 2.40 -3.80 -9.38
C GLN A 152 1.38 -2.66 -9.35
N VAL A 153 0.34 -2.78 -10.17
CA VAL A 153 -0.86 -1.94 -10.14
C VAL A 153 -2.06 -2.88 -10.05
N ASP A 154 -2.98 -2.63 -9.12
CA ASP A 154 -4.20 -3.42 -8.92
C ASP A 154 -3.99 -4.95 -8.77
N GLY A 155 -2.80 -5.36 -8.33
CA GLY A 155 -2.40 -6.76 -8.16
C GLY A 155 -1.66 -7.37 -9.37
N ASP A 156 -1.62 -6.67 -10.50
CA ASP A 156 -0.89 -7.10 -11.69
C ASP A 156 0.57 -6.70 -11.60
N TYR A 157 1.45 -7.69 -11.74
CA TYR A 157 2.89 -7.47 -11.77
C TYR A 157 3.35 -6.80 -13.06
N LEU A 158 4.13 -5.73 -12.93
CA LEU A 158 4.60 -4.94 -14.07
C LEU A 158 6.12 -4.91 -14.18
N GLY A 159 6.81 -5.85 -13.54
CA GLY A 159 8.27 -5.97 -13.58
C GLY A 159 8.97 -5.23 -12.44
N THR A 160 10.18 -4.77 -12.72
CA THR A 160 11.03 -4.06 -11.75
C THR A 160 11.44 -2.70 -12.29
N ALA A 161 11.53 -1.70 -11.41
CA ALA A 161 11.95 -0.35 -11.77
C ALA A 161 12.91 0.23 -10.73
N THR A 162 13.82 1.09 -11.18
CA THR A 162 14.64 1.95 -10.29
C THR A 162 14.01 3.30 -10.04
N GLU A 163 13.08 3.71 -10.89
CA GLU A 163 12.34 4.96 -10.78
C GLU A 163 10.89 4.73 -11.18
N LEU A 164 9.97 5.31 -10.41
CA LEU A 164 8.54 5.25 -10.69
C LEU A 164 7.90 6.58 -10.31
N VAL A 165 7.17 7.17 -11.26
CA VAL A 165 6.42 8.41 -11.05
C VAL A 165 4.93 8.07 -11.10
N VAL A 166 4.22 8.38 -10.03
CA VAL A 166 2.76 8.24 -9.92
C VAL A 166 2.17 9.63 -9.98
N ASN A 167 1.24 9.85 -10.90
CA ASN A 167 0.50 11.10 -11.02
C ASN A 167 -0.97 10.83 -10.74
N HIS A 168 -1.57 11.65 -9.89
CA HIS A 168 -3.02 11.72 -9.76
C HIS A 168 -3.59 12.34 -11.04
N GLN A 169 -4.61 11.70 -11.61
CA GLN A 169 -5.33 12.25 -12.74
C GLN A 169 -6.82 12.38 -12.42
N PRO A 170 -7.29 13.61 -12.10
CA PRO A 170 -8.68 13.83 -11.76
C PRO A 170 -9.58 13.59 -12.97
N ASP A 171 -10.81 13.13 -12.71
CA ASP A 171 -11.87 12.98 -13.72
C ASP A 171 -11.44 12.14 -14.94
N ALA A 172 -10.52 11.19 -14.75
CA ALA A 172 -10.00 10.38 -15.85
C ALA A 172 -11.03 9.36 -16.38
N LEU A 173 -12.04 9.01 -15.57
CA LEU A 173 -13.06 8.00 -15.87
C LEU A 173 -14.41 8.40 -15.27
N ASP A 174 -15.48 8.30 -16.08
CA ASP A 174 -16.86 8.40 -15.60
C ASP A 174 -17.32 7.05 -15.03
N LEU A 175 -17.83 7.04 -13.80
CA LEU A 175 -18.27 5.83 -13.11
C LEU A 175 -19.78 5.86 -12.84
N VAL A 176 -20.46 4.74 -13.10
CA VAL A 176 -21.86 4.54 -12.71
C VAL A 176 -21.89 3.90 -11.34
N VAL A 177 -22.44 4.61 -10.35
CA VAL A 177 -22.36 4.22 -8.93
C VAL A 177 -23.73 4.17 -8.28
N PRO A 178 -23.95 3.33 -7.26
CA PRO A 178 -25.13 3.40 -6.42
C PRO A 178 -25.24 4.77 -5.74
N LEU A 179 -26.46 5.29 -5.57
CA LEU A 179 -26.73 6.62 -4.99
C LEU A 179 -26.22 6.84 -3.56
N ALA A 180 -25.73 5.80 -2.88
CA ALA A 180 -25.21 5.86 -1.51
C ALA A 180 -23.81 5.20 -1.41
N SER A 181 -23.01 5.30 -2.47
CA SER A 181 -21.67 4.70 -2.53
C SER A 181 -20.67 5.52 -1.70
N ALA A 182 -20.16 4.95 -0.61
CA ALA A 182 -19.13 5.56 0.23
C ALA A 182 -17.74 5.72 -0.43
N ALA A 183 -17.61 5.35 -1.71
CA ALA A 183 -16.40 5.60 -2.50
C ALA A 183 -16.35 7.05 -3.06
N PHE A 184 -17.46 7.78 -2.93
CA PHE A 184 -17.64 9.19 -3.29
C PHE A 184 -18.31 9.85 -2.08
N ASP A 185 -17.80 10.98 -1.61
CA ASP A 185 -18.40 11.76 -0.52
C ASP A 185 -18.01 13.25 -0.62
#